data_AF-A0A0F9V6J3-F1
#
_entry.id   AF-A0A0F9V6J3-F1
#
_cell.length_a   1.000
_cell.length_b   1.000
_cell.length_c   1.000
_cell.angle_alpha   90.00
_cell.angle_beta   90.00
_cell.angle_gamma   90.00
#
_symmetry.space_group_name_H-M   'P 1'
#
loop_
_entity.id
_entity.type
_entity.pdbx_description
1 polymer ?
#
loop_
_entity_poly.entity_id
_entity_poly.type
_entity_poly.pdbx_seq_one_letter_code
_entity_poly.pdbx_strand_id
1 'polypeptide(L)'
;MLKKCNICGHIFSALTNRVKYCSEICAKHKKYYKQKPILKKICKKCEKIFYTRRSDKIFCSSKCKNKYHYIRTDDIKTCKECHKLFPTGKKYQIYCTKICYLKAKNKRNKKEYQERRRHNGP
;
A
#
# COMPACT_ATOMS: atom_id res chain seq x y z
N MET A 1 -46.03 5.74 -5.64
CA MET A 1 -45.75 5.54 -4.19
C MET A 1 -45.11 6.80 -3.63
N LEU A 2 -45.58 7.33 -2.49
CA LEU A 2 -44.99 8.54 -1.91
C LEU A 2 -43.66 8.21 -1.21
N LYS A 3 -42.64 9.01 -1.48
CA LYS A 3 -41.30 8.85 -0.89
C LYS A 3 -40.70 10.19 -0.49
N LYS A 4 -39.91 10.17 0.58
CA LYS A 4 -39.06 11.29 0.97
C LYS A 4 -37.77 11.31 0.15
N CYS A 5 -37.44 12.44 -0.47
CA CYS A 5 -36.18 12.63 -1.17
C CYS A 5 -34.99 12.62 -0.19
N ASN A 6 -33.96 11.81 -0.47
CA ASN A 6 -32.78 11.67 0.39
C ASN A 6 -31.84 12.90 0.41
N ILE A 7 -32.19 13.97 -0.32
CA ILE A 7 -31.36 15.17 -0.47
C ILE A 7 -32.07 16.40 0.11
N CYS A 8 -33.26 16.73 -0.39
CA CYS A 8 -34.01 17.90 0.06
C CYS A 8 -35.13 17.59 1.05
N GLY A 9 -35.44 16.31 1.31
CA GLY A 9 -36.51 15.92 2.22
C GLY A 9 -37.94 16.11 1.68
N HIS A 10 -38.13 16.62 0.46
CA HIS A 10 -39.45 16.75 -0.17
C HIS A 10 -40.10 15.39 -0.43
N ILE A 11 -41.41 15.30 -0.21
CA ILE A 11 -42.22 14.10 -0.47
C ILE A 11 -42.69 14.15 -1.93
N PHE A 12 -42.38 13.12 -2.71
CA PHE A 12 -42.70 13.04 -4.13
C PHE A 12 -43.28 11.68 -4.50
N SER A 13 -44.04 11.61 -5.60
CA SER A 13 -44.53 10.34 -6.13
C SER A 13 -43.44 9.67 -6.96
N ALA A 14 -42.92 8.55 -6.46
CA ALA A 14 -41.97 7.73 -7.17
C ALA A 14 -42.68 6.71 -8.08
N LEU A 15 -42.16 6.56 -9.30
CA LEU A 15 -42.59 5.56 -10.27
C LEU A 15 -42.18 4.13 -9.85
N THR A 16 -41.05 3.99 -9.14
CA THR A 16 -40.55 2.68 -8.70
C THR A 16 -39.90 2.73 -7.32
N ASN A 17 -39.74 1.54 -6.71
CA ASN A 17 -39.04 1.39 -5.43
C ASN A 17 -37.54 1.75 -5.50
N ARG A 18 -36.94 1.85 -6.69
CA ARG A 18 -35.52 2.22 -6.87
C ARG A 18 -35.27 3.73 -6.88
N VAL A 19 -36.30 4.54 -7.14
CA VAL A 19 -36.17 6.02 -7.17
C VAL A 19 -35.96 6.56 -5.75
N LYS A 20 -34.93 7.40 -5.57
CA LYS A 20 -34.46 7.94 -4.28
C LYS A 20 -34.52 9.47 -4.18
N TYR A 21 -34.77 10.14 -5.29
CA TYR A 21 -34.67 11.60 -5.42
C TYR A 21 -35.89 12.13 -6.16
N CYS A 22 -36.37 13.31 -5.77
CA CYS A 22 -37.54 13.94 -6.38
C CYS A 22 -37.25 14.55 -7.76
N SER A 23 -35.97 14.78 -8.11
CA SER A 23 -35.57 15.41 -9.36
C SER A 23 -34.15 15.01 -9.76
N GLU A 24 -33.81 15.25 -11.03
CA GLU A 24 -32.45 15.05 -11.55
C GLU A 24 -31.43 15.95 -10.83
N ILE A 25 -31.84 17.16 -10.45
CA ILE A 25 -31.03 18.09 -9.64
C ILE A 25 -30.64 17.42 -8.31
N CYS A 26 -31.62 16.85 -7.59
CA CYS A 26 -31.34 16.12 -6.36
C CYS A 26 -30.48 14.86 -6.61
N ALA A 27 -30.68 14.16 -7.73
CA ALA A 27 -29.86 13.00 -8.07
C ALA A 27 -28.38 13.39 -8.28
N LYS A 28 -28.11 14.53 -8.94
CA LYS A 28 -26.76 15.08 -9.15
C LYS A 28 -26.14 15.64 -7.86
N HIS A 29 -26.95 16.17 -6.93
CA HIS A 29 -26.48 16.69 -5.64
C HIS A 29 -25.96 15.64 -4.64
N LYS A 30 -26.01 14.34 -4.96
CA LYS A 30 -25.46 13.25 -4.13
C LYS A 30 -24.01 13.50 -3.65
N LYS A 31 -23.19 14.19 -4.46
CA LYS A 31 -21.77 14.45 -4.17
C LYS A 31 -21.57 15.42 -2.99
N TYR A 32 -22.50 16.34 -2.76
CA TYR A 32 -22.39 17.38 -1.75
C TYR A 32 -22.94 16.96 -0.38
N TYR A 33 -24.04 16.21 -0.35
CA TYR A 33 -24.72 15.78 0.88
C TYR A 33 -24.13 14.52 1.53
N LYS A 34 -23.41 13.68 0.79
CA LYS A 34 -22.71 12.48 1.33
C LYS A 34 -21.25 12.73 1.70
N GLN A 35 -20.86 13.97 1.98
CA GLN A 35 -19.49 14.23 2.39
C GLN A 35 -19.27 13.65 3.79
N LYS A 36 -18.43 12.61 3.88
CA LYS A 36 -18.00 12.05 5.16
C LYS A 36 -17.40 13.17 6.03
N PRO A 37 -17.62 13.14 7.35
CA PRO A 37 -17.05 14.14 8.25
C PRO A 37 -15.54 14.19 8.10
N ILE A 38 -14.97 15.38 8.27
CA ILE A 38 -13.52 15.54 8.35
C ILE A 38 -13.07 15.01 9.70
N LEU A 39 -12.28 13.94 9.67
CA LEU A 39 -11.69 13.31 10.83
C LEU A 39 -10.34 13.99 11.15
N LYS A 40 -10.13 14.34 12.41
CA LYS A 40 -8.83 14.76 12.96
C LYS A 40 -8.08 13.51 13.43
N LYS A 41 -6.88 13.27 12.90
CA LYS A 41 -6.06 12.08 13.22
C LYS A 41 -4.60 12.47 13.49
N ILE A 42 -3.90 11.63 14.23
CA ILE A 42 -2.45 11.77 14.49
C ILE A 42 -1.69 10.85 13.53
N CYS A 43 -0.68 11.39 12.84
CA CYS A 43 0.13 10.60 11.92
C CYS A 43 1.04 9.63 12.69
N LYS A 44 0.92 8.32 12.43
CA LYS A 44 1.73 7.30 13.11
C LYS A 44 3.26 7.39 12.86
N LYS A 45 3.73 8.22 11.90
CA LYS A 45 5.16 8.35 11.60
C LYS A 45 5.81 9.65 12.09
N CYS A 46 5.09 10.76 12.07
CA CYS A 46 5.64 12.06 12.43
C CYS A 46 4.86 12.78 13.53
N GLU A 47 3.83 12.12 14.09
CA GLU A 47 3.02 12.59 15.22
C GLU A 47 2.27 13.90 15.00
N LYS A 48 2.38 14.51 13.81
CA LYS A 48 1.61 15.68 13.41
C LYS A 48 0.13 15.31 13.22
N ILE A 49 -0.72 16.23 13.66
CA ILE A 49 -2.16 16.20 13.40
C ILE A 49 -2.41 16.39 11.90
N PHE A 50 -3.36 15.63 11.34
CA PHE A 50 -3.82 15.80 9.98
C PHE A 50 -5.33 15.54 9.86
N TYR A 51 -5.92 16.09 8.80
CA TYR A 51 -7.35 16.03 8.55
C TYR A 51 -7.66 15.14 7.34
N THR A 52 -8.69 14.30 7.45
CA THR A 52 -9.06 13.40 6.36
C THR A 52 -10.51 12.95 6.43
N ARG A 53 -11.12 12.67 5.28
CA ARG A 53 -12.47 12.06 5.19
C ARG A 53 -12.43 10.53 5.17
N ARG A 54 -11.24 9.95 5.18
CA ARG A 54 -10.99 8.50 5.10
C ARG A 54 -10.68 7.95 6.48
N SER A 55 -11.57 7.10 7.00
CA SER A 55 -11.38 6.45 8.30
C SER A 55 -10.14 5.56 8.35
N ASP A 56 -9.80 4.92 7.22
CA ASP A 56 -8.66 4.00 7.05
C ASP A 56 -7.30 4.72 6.88
N LYS A 57 -7.27 6.04 6.70
CA LYS A 57 -5.99 6.76 6.48
C LYS A 57 -5.20 6.89 7.78
N ILE A 58 -4.00 6.32 7.85
CA ILE A 58 -3.13 6.28 9.05
C ILE A 58 -2.05 7.37 9.04
N PHE A 59 -1.58 7.77 7.86
CA PHE A 59 -0.46 8.70 7.69
C PHE A 59 -0.91 10.01 7.06
N CYS A 60 -0.29 11.12 7.45
CA CYS A 60 -0.59 12.43 6.87
C CYS A 60 -0.23 12.50 5.37
N SER A 61 0.81 11.78 4.94
CA SER A 61 1.32 11.77 3.56
C SER A 61 1.88 10.41 3.13
N SER A 62 2.03 10.23 1.82
CA SER A 62 2.73 9.08 1.21
C SER A 62 4.18 8.96 1.70
N LYS A 63 4.86 10.10 1.90
CA LYS A 63 6.20 10.16 2.49
C LYS A 63 6.24 9.52 3.87
N CYS A 64 5.28 9.85 4.75
CA CYS A 64 5.18 9.25 6.08
C CYS A 64 4.83 7.76 6.03
N LYS A 65 3.92 7.36 5.14
CA LYS A 65 3.59 5.96 4.89
C LYS A 65 4.84 5.17 4.49
N ASN A 66 5.59 5.65 3.50
CA ASN A 66 6.76 4.97 2.99
C ASN A 66 7.86 4.88 4.06
N LYS A 67 8.15 5.97 4.77
CA LYS A 67 9.12 5.97 5.87
C LYS A 67 8.73 5.06 7.04
N TYR A 68 7.44 4.82 7.27
CA TYR A 68 6.97 3.91 8.31
C TYR A 68 7.12 2.45 7.89
N HIS A 69 6.79 2.11 6.64
CA HIS A 69 6.88 0.74 6.14
C HIS A 69 8.30 0.29 5.76
N TYR A 70 9.23 1.22 5.54
CA TYR A 70 10.60 0.89 5.14
C TYR A 70 11.48 0.38 6.29
N ILE A 71 11.03 0.52 7.54
CA ILE A 71 11.82 0.19 8.73
C ILE A 71 10.95 -0.59 9.71
N ARG A 72 10.73 -1.89 9.48
CA ARG A 72 10.57 -2.80 10.61
C ARG A 72 11.97 -3.26 11.00
N THR A 73 12.26 -3.36 12.29
CA THR A 73 13.56 -3.86 12.79
C THR A 73 13.82 -5.30 12.33
N ASP A 74 12.75 -6.06 12.11
CA ASP A 74 12.76 -7.44 11.59
C ASP A 74 13.11 -7.52 10.09
N ASP A 75 13.18 -6.39 9.40
CA ASP A 75 13.55 -6.29 7.99
C ASP A 75 15.08 -6.12 7.80
N ILE A 76 15.89 -6.16 8.87
CA ILE A 76 17.35 -6.11 8.74
C ILE A 76 17.89 -7.53 8.53
N LYS A 77 18.66 -7.74 7.45
CA LYS A 77 19.30 -9.02 7.13
C LYS A 77 20.79 -8.87 6.94
N THR A 78 21.51 -9.98 7.12
CA THR A 78 22.94 -10.08 6.80
C THR A 78 23.13 -10.52 5.34
N CYS A 79 23.87 -9.76 4.54
CA CYS A 79 24.16 -10.12 3.16
C CYS A 79 25.07 -11.37 3.09
N LYS A 80 24.66 -12.42 2.36
CA LYS A 80 25.48 -13.65 2.22
C LYS A 80 26.78 -13.49 1.41
N GLU A 81 26.99 -12.35 0.73
CA GLU A 81 28.20 -12.11 -0.06
C GLU A 81 29.18 -11.14 0.62
N CYS A 82 28.70 -10.08 1.27
CA CYS A 82 29.57 -9.07 1.89
C CYS A 82 29.42 -8.96 3.41
N HIS A 83 28.54 -9.77 4.02
CA HIS A 83 28.27 -9.84 5.46
C HIS A 83 27.79 -8.55 6.13
N LYS A 84 27.53 -7.48 5.37
CA LYS A 84 26.95 -6.25 5.90
C LYS A 84 25.46 -6.44 6.21
N LEU A 85 25.02 -5.84 7.30
CA LEU A 85 23.60 -5.66 7.61
C LEU A 85 22.96 -4.72 6.60
N PHE A 86 21.75 -5.05 6.14
CA PHE A 86 21.00 -4.21 5.21
C PHE A 86 19.50 -4.32 5.47
N PRO A 87 18.73 -3.22 5.32
CA PRO A 87 17.28 -3.24 5.45
C PRO A 87 16.63 -3.80 4.18
N THR A 88 15.60 -4.63 4.34
CA THR A 88 14.79 -5.19 3.26
C THR A 88 13.41 -5.62 3.74
N GLY A 89 12.36 -5.03 3.18
CA GLY A 89 10.98 -5.50 3.37
C GLY A 89 10.64 -6.77 2.60
N LYS A 90 11.62 -7.44 1.95
CA LYS A 90 11.41 -8.63 1.13
C LYS A 90 11.83 -9.89 1.87
N LYS A 91 10.88 -10.77 2.17
CA LYS A 91 11.10 -12.07 2.85
C LYS A 91 12.19 -12.93 2.19
N TYR A 92 12.32 -12.92 0.86
CA TYR A 92 13.27 -13.76 0.12
C TYR A 92 14.56 -13.05 -0.32
N GLN A 93 14.74 -11.76 0.00
CA GLN A 93 15.98 -11.08 -0.36
C GLN A 93 17.13 -11.58 0.53
N ILE A 94 18.22 -12.00 -0.11
CA ILE A 94 19.42 -12.61 0.51
C ILE A 94 20.63 -11.67 0.43
N TYR A 95 20.68 -10.82 -0.60
CA TYR A 95 21.82 -9.95 -0.89
C TYR A 95 21.43 -8.47 -0.77
N CYS A 96 22.35 -7.65 -0.27
CA CYS A 96 22.10 -6.22 -0.08
C CYS A 96 21.95 -5.46 -1.41
N THR A 97 22.64 -5.92 -2.47
CA THR A 97 22.61 -5.29 -3.79
C THR A 97 22.66 -6.31 -4.92
N LYS A 98 22.30 -5.87 -6.13
CA LYS A 98 22.45 -6.66 -7.37
C LYS A 98 23.90 -7.10 -7.59
N ILE A 99 24.88 -6.27 -7.20
CA ILE A 99 26.31 -6.60 -7.31
C ILE A 99 26.65 -7.81 -6.45
N CYS A 100 26.21 -7.82 -5.18
CA CYS A 100 26.42 -8.95 -4.28
C CYS A 100 25.76 -10.24 -4.79
N TYR A 101 24.55 -10.12 -5.35
CA TYR A 101 23.87 -11.24 -5.99
C TYR A 101 24.68 -11.82 -7.17
N LEU A 102 25.18 -10.96 -8.08
CA LEU A 102 25.94 -11.40 -9.25
C LEU A 102 27.28 -12.04 -8.85
N LYS A 103 27.98 -11.49 -7.85
CA LYS A 103 29.20 -12.10 -7.31
C LYS A 103 28.94 -13.52 -6.79
N ALA A 104 27.92 -13.70 -5.96
CA ALA A 104 27.54 -15.00 -5.43
C ALA A 104 27.12 -15.98 -6.54
N LYS A 105 26.36 -15.53 -7.54
CA LYS A 105 25.97 -16.32 -8.72
C LYS A 105 27.20 -16.79 -9.50
N ASN A 106 28.14 -15.89 -9.79
CA ASN A 106 29.36 -16.22 -10.55
C ASN A 106 30.25 -17.21 -9.79
N LYS A 107 30.40 -17.05 -8.47
CA LYS A 107 31.12 -18.01 -7.62
C LYS A 107 30.51 -19.41 -7.69
N ARG A 108 29.19 -19.53 -7.60
CA ARG A 108 28.48 -20.82 -7.71
C ARG A 108 28.70 -21.46 -9.08
N ASN A 109 28.51 -20.70 -10.16
CA ASN A 109 28.71 -21.20 -11.52
C ASN A 109 30.16 -21.68 -11.76
N LYS A 110 31.15 -20.97 -11.20
CA LYS A 110 32.56 -21.37 -11.28
C LYS A 110 32.83 -22.68 -10.54
N LYS A 111 32.26 -22.87 -9.34
CA LYS A 111 32.37 -24.13 -8.59
C LYS A 111 31.75 -25.29 -9.36
N GLU A 112 30.52 -25.14 -9.85
CA GLU A 112 29.83 -26.17 -10.65
C GLU A 112 30.63 -26.54 -11.91
N TYR A 113 31.21 -25.56 -12.60
CA TYR A 113 32.08 -25.82 -13.75
C TYR A 113 33.32 -26.63 -13.36
N GLN A 114 33.98 -26.27 -12.26
CA GLN A 114 35.14 -27.00 -11.75
C GLN A 114 34.80 -28.43 -11.31
N GLU A 115 33.64 -28.64 -10.69
CA GLU A 115 33.15 -29.96 -10.26
C GLU A 115 32.80 -30.85 -11.46
N ARG A 116 32.10 -30.30 -12.47
CA ARG A 116 31.83 -31.01 -13.73
C ARG A 116 33.12 -31.42 -14.44
N ARG A 117 34.11 -30.53 -14.49
CA ARG A 117 35.45 -30.82 -15.04
C ARG A 117 36.19 -31.93 -14.28
N ARG A 118 35.97 -32.06 -12.97
CA ARG A 118 36.59 -33.11 -12.14
C ARG A 118 35.93 -34.48 -12.34
N HIS A 119 34.60 -34.51 -12.53
CA HIS A 119 33.87 -35.75 -12.78
C HIS A 119 34.01 -36.26 -14.22
N ASN A 120 34.08 -35.34 -15.19
CA ASN A 120 34.25 -35.66 -16.60
C ASN A 120 35.72 -35.50 -17.02
N GLY A 121 36.65 -36.09 -16.25
CA GLY A 121 38.10 -36.04 -16.56
C GLY A 121 38.40 -36.47 -18.01
N PRO A 122 39.57 -36.05 -18.57
CA PRO A 122 39.91 -36.17 -19.99
C PRO A 122 39.74 -37.58 -20.56
#